data_AF-A0A7S2CH14-F1
#
_entry.id   AF-A0A7S2CH14-F1
#
_cell.length_a   1.000
_cell.length_b   1.000
_cell.length_c   1.000
_cell.angle_alpha   90.00
_cell.angle_beta   90.00
_cell.angle_gamma   90.00
#
_symmetry.space_group_name_H-M   'P 1'
#
loop_
_entity.id
_entity.type
_entity.pdbx_description
1 polymer ?
#
loop_
_entity_poly.entity_id
_entity_poly.type
_entity_poly.pdbx_seq_one_letter_code
_entity_poly.pdbx_strand_id
1 'polypeptide(L)'
;MGELDANAARSAAESLKDGMFNVRRDACKLLAKAGRLAEPYLQQLKDVSEKDDDHEVKKAAKTAIRELKEQGVELKNEDVSPEQQKIDEQNQVWATRAGKQLSDKSWNVRKDA
;
A
#
# COMPACT_ATOMS: atom_id res chain seq x y z
N MET A 1 -18.38 23.59 -15.89
CA MET A 1 -18.83 22.19 -15.75
C MET A 1 -17.76 21.43 -14.96
N GLY A 2 -17.77 21.46 -13.63
CA GLY A 2 -16.76 20.76 -12.82
C GLY A 2 -17.26 20.29 -11.46
N GLU A 3 -18.31 20.91 -10.95
CA GLU A 3 -18.94 20.54 -9.67
C GLU A 3 -19.76 19.24 -9.75
N LEU A 4 -20.31 18.94 -10.93
CA LEU A 4 -21.04 17.70 -11.19
C LEU A 4 -20.10 16.47 -11.14
N ASP A 5 -18.88 16.61 -11.63
CA ASP A 5 -17.92 15.50 -11.73
C ASP A 5 -17.32 15.15 -10.35
N ALA A 6 -17.15 16.14 -9.47
CA ALA A 6 -16.67 15.91 -8.11
C ALA A 6 -17.72 15.20 -7.23
N ASN A 7 -18.99 15.59 -7.36
CA ASN A 7 -20.08 14.89 -6.67
C ASN A 7 -20.26 13.47 -7.23
N ALA A 8 -20.15 13.29 -8.54
CA ALA A 8 -20.20 11.97 -9.16
C ALA A 8 -19.07 11.05 -8.64
N ALA A 9 -17.85 11.56 -8.51
CA ALA A 9 -16.73 10.80 -7.93
C ALA A 9 -16.99 10.39 -6.48
N ARG A 10 -17.55 11.30 -5.66
CA ARG A 10 -17.94 10.99 -4.27
C ARG A 10 -19.01 9.90 -4.21
N SER A 11 -20.09 10.05 -4.97
CA SER A 11 -21.19 9.07 -4.99
C SER A 11 -20.72 7.70 -5.51
N ALA A 12 -19.76 7.68 -6.45
CA ALA A 12 -19.13 6.43 -6.87
C ALA A 12 -18.33 5.77 -5.73
N ALA A 13 -17.56 6.55 -4.98
CA ALA A 13 -16.82 6.02 -3.83
C ALA A 13 -17.76 5.42 -2.77
N GLU A 14 -18.91 6.05 -2.53
CA GLU A 14 -19.95 5.49 -1.63
C GLU A 14 -20.51 4.16 -2.18
N SER A 15 -20.74 4.09 -3.49
CA SER A 15 -21.23 2.90 -4.19
C SER A 15 -20.24 1.73 -4.20
N LEU A 16 -18.95 1.94 -3.87
CA LEU A 16 -17.99 0.84 -3.66
C LEU A 16 -18.33 -0.03 -2.44
N LYS A 17 -19.21 0.42 -1.54
CA LYS A 17 -19.66 -0.32 -0.37
C LYS A 17 -21.03 -0.98 -0.56
N ASP A 18 -21.60 -0.89 -1.77
CA ASP A 18 -22.92 -1.44 -2.05
C ASP A 18 -22.92 -2.98 -1.97
N GLY A 19 -24.04 -3.55 -1.54
CA GLY A 19 -24.18 -5.00 -1.45
C GLY A 19 -24.15 -5.70 -2.81
N MET A 20 -24.53 -5.01 -3.89
CA MET A 20 -24.59 -5.57 -5.23
C MET A 20 -23.27 -5.39 -6.00
N PHE A 21 -22.70 -6.50 -6.48
CA PHE A 21 -21.42 -6.51 -7.18
C PHE A 21 -21.43 -5.66 -8.47
N ASN A 22 -22.56 -5.59 -9.17
CA ASN A 22 -22.71 -4.77 -10.38
C ASN A 22 -22.56 -3.27 -10.07
N VAL A 23 -23.12 -2.80 -8.95
CA VAL A 23 -23.01 -1.41 -8.49
C VAL A 23 -21.57 -1.09 -8.11
N ARG A 24 -20.91 -1.95 -7.34
CA ARG A 24 -19.48 -1.77 -6.99
C ARG A 24 -18.58 -1.75 -8.24
N ARG A 25 -18.83 -2.65 -9.19
CA ARG A 25 -18.10 -2.70 -10.47
C ARG A 25 -18.27 -1.42 -11.27
N ASP A 26 -19.50 -0.91 -11.37
CA ASP A 26 -19.77 0.29 -12.16
C ASP A 26 -19.26 1.57 -11.45
N ALA A 27 -19.23 1.57 -10.11
CA ALA A 27 -18.53 2.57 -9.32
C ALA A 27 -17.03 2.63 -9.62
N CYS A 28 -16.34 1.49 -9.72
CA CYS A 28 -14.92 1.44 -10.13
C CYS A 28 -14.70 2.13 -11.48
N LYS A 29 -15.56 1.86 -12.47
CA LYS A 29 -15.48 2.47 -13.80
C LYS A 29 -15.76 3.97 -13.76
N LEU A 30 -16.69 4.42 -12.92
CA LEU A 30 -17.00 5.83 -12.79
C LEU A 30 -15.81 6.60 -12.18
N LEU A 31 -15.17 6.03 -11.17
CA LEU A 31 -13.96 6.59 -10.58
C LEU A 31 -12.82 6.67 -11.59
N ALA A 32 -12.62 5.65 -12.43
CA ALA A 32 -11.63 5.69 -13.50
C ALA A 32 -11.85 6.85 -14.48
N LYS A 33 -13.11 7.13 -14.82
CA LYS A 33 -13.50 8.25 -15.69
C LYS A 33 -13.39 9.61 -15.00
N ALA A 34 -13.54 9.66 -13.67
CA ALA A 34 -13.42 10.89 -12.89
C ALA A 34 -11.97 11.41 -12.83
N GLY A 35 -10.98 10.58 -13.18
CA GLY A 35 -9.59 10.99 -13.31
C GLY A 35 -9.03 11.58 -12.02
N ARG A 36 -8.50 12.81 -12.08
CA ARG A 36 -7.89 13.49 -10.91
C ARG A 36 -8.85 13.66 -9.73
N LEU A 37 -10.16 13.68 -9.97
CA LEU A 37 -11.16 13.78 -8.90
C LEU A 37 -11.27 12.47 -8.09
N ALA A 38 -10.75 11.36 -8.61
CA ALA A 38 -10.71 10.07 -7.92
C ALA A 38 -9.43 9.87 -7.08
N GLU A 39 -8.48 10.80 -7.10
CA GLU A 39 -7.25 10.77 -6.29
C GLU A 39 -7.51 10.42 -4.80
N PRO A 40 -8.45 11.07 -4.08
CA PRO A 40 -8.70 10.74 -2.67
C PRO A 40 -9.31 9.35 -2.45
N TYR A 41 -9.88 8.73 -3.49
CA TYR A 41 -10.56 7.43 -3.42
C TYR A 41 -9.68 6.28 -3.92
N LEU A 42 -8.44 6.55 -4.34
CA LEU A 42 -7.52 5.52 -4.81
C LEU A 42 -7.23 4.46 -3.74
N GLN A 43 -7.15 4.84 -2.47
CA GLN A 43 -6.94 3.89 -1.37
C GLN A 43 -8.13 2.93 -1.24
N GLN A 44 -9.35 3.43 -1.40
CA GLN A 44 -10.56 2.60 -1.39
C GLN A 44 -10.59 1.65 -2.59
N LEU A 45 -10.23 2.13 -3.79
CA LEU A 45 -10.09 1.28 -4.97
C LEU A 45 -9.06 0.16 -4.75
N LYS A 46 -7.93 0.47 -4.10
CA LYS A 46 -6.91 -0.52 -3.76
C LYS A 46 -7.47 -1.57 -2.81
N ASP A 47 -8.16 -1.16 -1.74
CA ASP A 47 -8.80 -2.07 -0.81
C ASP A 47 -9.81 -2.99 -1.52
N VAL A 48 -10.67 -2.45 -2.39
CA VAL A 48 -11.61 -3.24 -3.21
C VAL A 48 -10.87 -4.22 -4.11
N SER A 49 -9.77 -3.79 -4.73
CA SER A 49 -8.99 -4.64 -5.64
C SER A 49 -8.38 -5.88 -4.98
N GLU A 50 -8.16 -5.84 -3.67
CA GLU A 50 -7.54 -6.89 -2.87
C GLU A 50 -8.59 -7.69 -2.09
N LYS A 51 -9.53 -6.99 -1.45
CA LYS A 51 -10.40 -7.52 -0.38
C LYS A 51 -11.85 -7.76 -0.77
N ASP A 52 -12.32 -7.34 -1.96
CA ASP A 52 -13.71 -7.60 -2.37
C ASP A 52 -13.99 -9.11 -2.43
N ASP A 53 -15.25 -9.53 -2.37
CA ASP A 53 -15.60 -10.95 -2.52
C ASP A 53 -15.71 -11.36 -4.00
N ASP A 54 -16.07 -10.41 -4.87
CA ASP A 54 -16.35 -10.67 -6.28
C ASP A 54 -15.13 -10.45 -7.17
N HIS A 55 -14.80 -11.45 -7.98
CA HIS A 55 -13.64 -11.41 -8.88
C HIS A 55 -13.75 -10.32 -9.96
N GLU A 56 -14.95 -10.09 -10.50
CA GLU A 56 -15.16 -9.07 -11.52
C GLU A 56 -15.01 -7.66 -10.93
N VAL A 57 -15.45 -7.47 -9.68
CA VAL A 57 -15.23 -6.22 -8.96
C VAL A 57 -13.74 -5.99 -8.71
N LYS A 58 -12.97 -7.00 -8.27
CA LYS A 58 -11.51 -6.89 -8.12
C LYS A 58 -10.82 -6.51 -9.42
N LYS A 59 -11.19 -7.18 -10.52
CA LYS A 59 -10.64 -6.91 -11.86
C LYS A 59 -10.96 -5.48 -12.32
N ALA A 60 -12.21 -5.03 -12.09
CA ALA A 60 -12.62 -3.67 -12.40
C ALA A 60 -11.84 -2.64 -11.58
N ALA A 61 -11.62 -2.89 -10.28
CA ALA A 61 -10.84 -2.01 -9.42
C ALA A 61 -9.36 -1.91 -9.87
N LYS A 62 -8.71 -3.04 -10.19
CA LYS A 62 -7.34 -3.04 -10.76
C LYS A 62 -7.25 -2.28 -12.07
N THR A 63 -8.27 -2.43 -12.92
CA THR A 63 -8.35 -1.72 -14.21
C THR A 63 -8.50 -0.22 -14.00
N ALA A 64 -9.38 0.19 -13.08
CA ALA A 64 -9.56 1.59 -12.71
C ALA A 64 -8.27 2.23 -12.18
N ILE A 65 -7.54 1.53 -11.30
CA ILE A 65 -6.25 2.01 -10.77
C ILE A 65 -5.23 2.20 -11.90
N ARG A 66 -5.16 1.26 -12.85
CA ARG A 66 -4.27 1.37 -14.02
C ARG A 66 -4.64 2.56 -14.90
N GLU A 67 -5.91 2.76 -15.20
CA GLU A 67 -6.40 3.90 -16.00
C GLU A 67 -6.11 5.24 -15.31
N LEU A 68 -6.31 5.31 -13.99
CA LEU A 68 -6.00 6.50 -13.20
C LEU A 68 -4.49 6.81 -13.23
N LYS A 69 -3.64 5.77 -13.15
CA LYS A 69 -2.19 5.92 -13.31
C LYS A 69 -1.80 6.41 -14.71
N GLU A 70 -2.42 5.88 -15.76
CA GLU A 70 -2.23 6.34 -17.15
C GLU A 70 -2.64 7.82 -17.33
N GLN A 71 -3.61 8.29 -16.53
CA GLN A 71 -4.02 9.69 -16.47
C GLN A 71 -3.12 10.58 -15.57
N GLY A 72 -2.06 10.01 -14.99
CA GLY A 72 -1.14 10.71 -14.09
C GLY A 72 -1.68 10.91 -12.68
N VAL A 73 -2.71 10.16 -12.29
CA VAL A 73 -3.24 10.11 -10.92
C VAL A 73 -2.60 8.92 -10.22
N GLU A 74 -1.53 9.18 -9.48
CA GLU A 74 -0.89 8.17 -8.66
C GLU A 74 -1.31 8.33 -7.20
N LEU A 75 -1.40 7.19 -6.49
CA LEU A 75 -1.36 7.22 -5.04
C LEU A 75 -0.04 7.90 -4.68
N LYS A 76 -0.11 9.13 -4.18
CA LYS A 76 1.00 9.74 -3.46
C LYS A 76 1.21 8.86 -2.24
N ASN A 77 2.12 7.89 -2.38
CA ASN A 77 2.72 7.26 -1.24
C ASN A 77 3.44 8.40 -0.53
N GLU A 78 2.83 8.88 0.56
CA GLU A 78 3.50 9.72 1.52
C GLU A 78 4.86 9.08 1.81
N ASP A 79 5.89 9.92 1.72
CA ASP A 79 7.29 9.60 1.58
C ASP A 79 7.69 8.25 2.20
N VAL A 80 8.09 7.29 1.36
CA VAL A 80 9.13 6.37 1.80
C VAL A 80 10.39 7.22 1.90
N SER A 81 10.54 7.89 3.05
CA SER A 81 11.81 8.50 3.44
C SER A 81 12.89 7.42 3.26
N PRO A 82 14.00 7.71 2.57
CA PRO A 82 15.09 6.75 2.35
C PRO A 82 15.71 6.20 3.66
N GLU A 83 15.26 6.65 4.81
CA GLU A 83 15.67 6.22 6.14
C GLU A 83 15.20 4.80 6.51
N GLN A 84 14.10 4.30 5.92
CA GLN A 84 13.62 2.94 6.20
C GLN A 84 14.46 1.84 5.52
N GLN A 85 15.28 2.18 4.53
CA GLN A 85 16.22 1.24 3.90
C GLN A 85 17.47 0.95 4.77
N LYS A 86 17.76 1.78 5.78
CA LYS A 86 18.94 1.59 6.65
C LYS A 86 18.73 0.62 7.81
N ILE A 87 17.49 0.35 8.21
CA ILE A 87 17.23 -0.47 9.40
C ILE A 87 17.39 -1.97 9.10
N ASP A 88 17.15 -2.41 7.86
CA ASP A 88 17.30 -3.81 7.45
C ASP A 88 18.78 -4.25 7.31
N GLU A 89 19.68 -3.35 6.86
CA GLU A 89 21.12 -3.63 6.81
C GLU A 89 21.75 -3.69 8.21
N GLN A 90 21.29 -2.85 9.14
CA GLN A 90 21.83 -2.82 10.50
C GLN A 90 21.49 -4.09 11.29
N ASN A 91 20.39 -4.77 10.94
CA ASN A 91 19.92 -5.98 11.61
C ASN A 91 20.64 -7.27 11.15
N GLN A 92 21.50 -7.21 10.11
CA GLN A 92 22.35 -8.36 9.73
C GLN A 92 23.73 -8.36 10.42
N VAL A 93 24.14 -7.24 11.04
CA VAL A 93 25.47 -7.12 11.65
C VAL A 93 25.52 -7.71 13.07
N TRP A 94 24.42 -7.70 13.83
CA TRP A 94 24.41 -8.27 15.18
C TRP A 94 24.49 -9.81 15.19
N ALA A 95 23.93 -10.47 14.17
CA ALA A 95 24.01 -11.93 14.02
C ALA A 95 25.44 -12.41 13.69
N THR A 96 26.25 -11.58 13.03
CA THR A 96 27.61 -11.95 12.62
C THR A 96 28.66 -11.63 13.68
N ARG A 97 28.38 -10.67 14.58
CA ARG A 97 29.33 -10.28 15.66
C ARG A 97 29.15 -11.09 16.94
N ALA A 98 27.93 -11.55 17.27
CA ALA A 98 27.70 -12.38 18.45
C ALA A 98 28.24 -13.82 18.31
N GLY A 99 28.38 -14.33 17.09
CA GLY A 99 28.86 -15.70 16.83
C GLY A 99 30.38 -15.88 16.76
N LYS A 100 31.18 -14.81 16.82
CA LYS A 100 32.63 -14.86 16.54
C LYS A 100 33.55 -14.49 17.70
N GLN A 101 33.02 -14.46 18.93
CA GLN A 101 33.79 -14.15 20.14
C GLN A 101 33.61 -15.20 21.26
N LEU A 102 33.33 -16.46 20.88
CA LEU A 102 33.39 -17.63 21.75
C LEU A 102 34.45 -18.64 21.31
N SER A 103 35.49 -18.19 20.60
CA SER A 103 36.73 -18.95 20.50
C SER A 103 37.87 -18.13 21.06
N ASP A 104 38.68 -18.84 21.84
CA ASP A 104 40.01 -18.46 22.27
C ASP A 104 40.15 -17.51 23.48
N LYS A 105 40.29 -18.18 24.62
CA LYS A 105 41.47 -18.14 25.50
C LYS A 105 41.25 -17.56 26.89
N SER A 106 41.55 -18.45 27.85
CA SER A 106 42.27 -18.13 29.08
C SER A 106 41.48 -17.42 30.19
N TRP A 107 40.61 -18.18 30.84
CA TRP A 107 40.46 -18.02 32.29
C TRP A 107 41.58 -18.80 32.96
N ASN A 108 42.72 -18.15 33.11
CA ASN A 108 43.70 -18.56 34.09
C ASN A 108 44.23 -17.33 34.82
N VAL A 109 44.42 -17.51 36.13
CA VAL A 109 45.19 -16.70 37.08
C VAL A 109 44.40 -15.83 38.09
N ARG A 110 44.20 -16.48 39.25
CA ARG A 110 44.52 -16.06 40.64
C ARG A 110 43.85 -14.82 41.24
N LYS A 111 43.16 -15.07 42.37
CA LYS A 111 43.33 -14.28 43.58
C LYS A 111 43.61 -15.20 44.75
N ASP A 112 44.89 -15.34 45.07
CA ASP A 112 45.35 -15.48 46.45
C ASP A 112 45.04 -14.16 47.19
N ALA A 113 44.31 -14.25 48.30
CA ALA A 113 44.40 -13.39 49.49
C ALA A 113 43.47 -13.94 50.57
#